data_AF-A0A969J755-F1
#
_entry.id   AF-A0A969J755-F1
#
_cell.length_a   1.000
_cell.length_b   1.000
_cell.length_c   1.000
_cell.angle_alpha   90.00
_cell.angle_beta   90.00
_cell.angle_gamma   90.00
#
_symmetry.space_group_name_H-M   'P 1'
#
loop_
_entity.id
_entity.type
_entity.pdbx_description
1 polymer ?
#
loop_
_entity_poly.entity_id
_entity_poly.type
_entity_poly.pdbx_seq_one_letter_code
_entity_poly.pdbx_strand_id
1 'polypeptide(L)'
;MLLLVWRSEGKRHYLYLGVPDSPTNRTVAAKKAAQIQLDMASENFDPTLKHYRPVKGSESTVAEMMSMVIAEKINLVENSCWARYSSLDLAGSGKVSNNSLMHNHSFYN
;
A
#
# COMPACT_ATOMS: atom_id res chain seq x y z
N MET A 1 -11.31 27.96 0.84
CA MET A 1 -11.50 26.51 1.07
C MET A 1 -12.52 26.01 0.06
N LEU A 2 -12.28 24.86 -0.58
CA LEU A 2 -13.11 24.37 -1.68
C LEU A 2 -14.31 23.52 -1.19
N LEU A 3 -15.45 23.70 -1.85
CA LEU A 3 -16.73 23.06 -1.58
C LEU A 3 -17.35 22.61 -2.90
N LEU A 4 -17.86 21.37 -2.95
CA LEU A 4 -18.70 20.90 -4.04
C LEU A 4 -20.17 21.08 -3.68
N VAL A 5 -20.96 21.58 -4.63
CA VAL A 5 -22.41 21.78 -4.48
C VAL A 5 -23.12 21.21 -5.70
N TRP A 6 -24.10 20.33 -5.48
CA TRP A 6 -24.92 19.75 -6.53
C TRP A 6 -26.32 19.42 -6.01
N ARG A 7 -27.19 18.96 -6.90
CA ARG A 7 -28.53 18.45 -6.58
C ARG A 7 -28.67 17.02 -7.07
N SER A 8 -29.29 16.18 -6.26
CA SER A 8 -29.69 14.81 -6.61
C SER A 8 -31.00 14.49 -5.88
N GLU A 9 -31.91 13.76 -6.50
CA GLU A 9 -33.18 13.32 -5.89
C GLU A 9 -34.00 14.46 -5.22
N GLY A 10 -33.99 15.66 -5.82
CA GLY A 10 -34.66 16.84 -5.27
C GLY A 10 -33.99 17.45 -4.03
N LYS A 11 -32.87 16.90 -3.56
CA LYS A 11 -32.08 17.40 -2.42
C LYS A 11 -30.82 18.12 -2.88
N ARG A 12 -30.39 19.12 -2.10
CA ARG A 12 -29.14 19.86 -2.34
C ARG A 12 -28.04 19.31 -1.44
N HIS A 13 -26.92 18.93 -2.04
CA HIS A 13 -25.78 18.35 -1.34
C HIS A 13 -24.61 19.34 -1.28
N TYR A 14 -23.85 19.25 -0.18
CA TYR A 14 -22.69 20.09 0.11
C TYR A 14 -21.56 19.19 0.62
N LEU A 15 -20.42 19.18 -0.06
CA LEU A 15 -19.26 18.39 0.34
C LEU A 15 -18.00 19.27 0.47
N TYR A 16 -17.60 19.53 1.71
CA TYR A 16 -16.35 20.23 2.01
C TYR A 16 -15.15 19.33 1.74
N LEU A 17 -14.21 19.80 0.92
CA LEU A 17 -13.01 19.04 0.56
C LEU A 17 -11.86 19.23 1.56
N GLY A 18 -11.96 20.21 2.46
CA GLY A 18 -10.94 20.47 3.48
C GLY A 18 -9.62 21.01 2.94
N VAL A 19 -9.57 21.42 1.66
CA VAL A 19 -8.37 21.94 1.00
C VAL A 19 -8.51 23.43 0.65
N PRO A 20 -7.41 24.20 0.68
CA PRO A 20 -7.41 25.59 0.24
C PRO A 20 -7.72 25.69 -1.26
N ASP A 21 -8.19 26.85 -1.69
CA ASP A 21 -8.44 27.09 -3.11
C ASP A 21 -7.09 27.31 -3.83
N SER A 22 -6.78 26.42 -4.76
CA SER A 22 -5.61 26.49 -5.63
C SER A 22 -5.94 25.81 -6.97
N PRO A 23 -5.23 26.14 -8.07
CA PRO A 23 -5.47 25.50 -9.37
C PRO A 23 -5.41 23.97 -9.30
N THR A 24 -4.42 23.42 -8.60
CA THR A 24 -4.27 21.97 -8.38
C THR A 24 -5.45 21.39 -7.60
N ASN A 25 -5.89 22.06 -6.54
CA ASN A 25 -6.99 21.57 -5.71
C ASN A 25 -8.34 21.67 -6.42
N ARG A 26 -8.52 22.63 -7.34
CA ARG A 26 -9.69 22.68 -8.23
C ARG A 26 -9.74 21.48 -9.17
N THR A 27 -8.60 21.05 -9.70
CA THR A 27 -8.53 19.83 -10.53
C THR A 27 -8.91 18.59 -9.72
N VAL A 28 -8.45 18.48 -8.47
CA VAL A 28 -8.86 17.40 -7.56
C VAL A 28 -10.36 17.45 -7.28
N ALA A 29 -10.90 18.65 -7.01
CA ALA A 29 -12.33 18.87 -6.80
C ALA A 29 -13.16 18.44 -8.03
N ALA A 30 -12.70 18.80 -9.24
CA ALA A 30 -13.35 18.43 -10.49
C ALA A 30 -13.36 16.90 -10.70
N LYS A 31 -12.24 16.21 -10.44
CA LYS A 31 -12.19 14.74 -10.48
C LYS A 31 -13.18 14.11 -9.50
N LYS A 32 -13.29 14.66 -8.29
CA LYS A 32 -14.24 14.16 -7.28
C LYS A 32 -15.69 14.40 -7.70
N ALA A 33 -15.99 15.55 -8.31
CA ALA A 33 -17.31 15.84 -8.87
C ALA A 33 -17.66 14.85 -9.99
N ALA A 34 -16.72 14.53 -10.89
CA ALA A 34 -16.92 13.54 -11.94
C ALA A 34 -17.17 12.14 -11.37
N GLN A 35 -16.46 11.74 -10.30
CA GLN A 35 -16.73 10.49 -9.59
C GLN A 35 -18.17 10.43 -9.07
N ILE A 36 -18.63 11.50 -8.41
CA ILE A 36 -20.01 11.58 -7.88
C ILE A 36 -21.03 11.51 -9.01
N GLN A 37 -20.78 12.18 -10.13
CA GLN A 37 -21.64 12.10 -11.32
C GLN A 37 -21.75 10.68 -11.87
N LEU A 38 -20.63 9.97 -11.95
CA LEU A 38 -20.60 8.57 -12.39
C LEU A 38 -21.39 7.67 -11.44
N ASP A 39 -21.21 7.84 -10.12
CA ASP A 39 -21.95 7.06 -9.13
C ASP A 39 -23.46 7.35 -9.15
N MET A 40 -23.86 8.59 -9.45
CA MET A 40 -25.27 8.93 -9.68
C MET A 40 -25.82 8.25 -10.93
N ALA A 41 -25.03 8.13 -11.99
CA ALA A 41 -25.45 7.46 -13.23
C ALA A 41 -25.50 5.93 -13.09
N SER A 42 -24.70 5.34 -12.19
CA SER A 42 -24.64 3.90 -11.94
C SER A 42 -25.49 3.42 -10.75
N GLU A 43 -26.33 4.29 -10.19
CA GLU A 43 -27.16 4.03 -9.00
C GLU A 43 -26.35 3.62 -7.74
N ASN A 44 -25.05 3.93 -7.72
CA ASN A 44 -24.16 3.67 -6.59
C ASN A 44 -23.92 4.92 -5.73
N PHE A 45 -24.73 5.97 -5.93
CA PHE A 45 -24.60 7.23 -5.20
C PHE A 45 -24.92 7.04 -3.72
N ASP A 46 -23.98 7.42 -2.85
CA ASP A 46 -24.20 7.47 -1.41
C ASP A 46 -24.74 8.85 -0.97
N PRO A 47 -26.04 8.98 -0.66
CA PRO A 47 -26.63 10.25 -0.24
C PRO A 47 -26.12 10.72 1.13
N THR A 48 -25.51 9.83 1.93
CA THR A 48 -24.91 10.19 3.23
C THR A 48 -23.58 10.92 3.08
N LEU A 49 -23.02 10.92 1.86
CA LEU A 49 -21.72 11.49 1.50
C LEU A 49 -20.53 10.91 2.27
N LYS A 50 -20.70 9.80 3.00
CA LYS A 50 -19.63 9.22 3.82
C LYS A 50 -18.51 8.68 2.95
N HIS A 51 -18.85 8.04 1.82
CA HIS A 51 -17.87 7.51 0.87
C HIS A 51 -17.07 8.59 0.12
N TYR A 52 -17.60 9.81 0.05
CA TYR A 52 -16.96 10.93 -0.65
C TYR A 52 -16.11 11.80 0.26
N ARG A 53 -16.31 11.72 1.57
CA ARG A 53 -15.52 12.50 2.53
C ARG A 53 -14.09 11.96 2.59
N PRO A 54 -13.09 12.85 2.70
CA PRO A 54 -11.74 12.41 3.03
C PRO A 54 -11.78 11.70 4.37
N VAL A 55 -11.43 10.42 4.38
CA VAL A 55 -11.28 9.63 5.60
C VAL A 55 -10.16 10.30 6.39
N LYS A 56 -10.51 10.90 7.53
CA LYS A 56 -9.51 11.34 8.52
C LYS A 56 -8.84 10.06 9.01
N GLY A 57 -7.53 9.95 8.76
CA GLY A 57 -6.81 8.68 8.69
C GLY A 57 -7.20 7.62 9.71
N SER A 58 -7.51 6.43 9.22
CA SER A 58 -6.83 5.27 9.77
C SER A 58 -5.38 5.40 9.32
N GLU A 59 -4.50 5.81 10.24
CA GLU A 59 -3.05 5.78 10.03
C GLU A 59 -2.58 4.32 9.95
N SER A 60 -2.99 3.60 8.90
CA SER A 60 -2.16 2.53 8.39
C SER A 60 -1.47 3.12 7.18
N THR A 61 -0.22 3.53 7.36
CA THR A 61 0.57 4.02 6.23
C THR A 61 0.58 2.97 5.12
N VAL A 62 0.66 3.39 3.85
CA VAL A 62 0.79 2.45 2.73
C VAL A 62 1.95 1.47 2.97
N ALA A 63 2.97 1.90 3.71
CA ALA A 63 4.06 1.05 4.19
C ALA A 63 3.59 -0.08 5.13
N GLU A 64 2.67 0.16 6.06
CA GLU A 64 2.09 -0.86 6.95
C GLU A 64 1.16 -1.83 6.20
N MET A 65 0.42 -1.33 5.20
CA MET A 65 -0.37 -2.22 4.34
C MET A 65 0.56 -3.10 3.47
N MET A 66 1.65 -2.52 2.97
CA MET A 66 2.65 -3.25 2.20
C MET A 66 3.44 -4.23 3.07
N SER A 67 3.73 -3.92 4.34
CA SER A 67 4.47 -4.82 5.24
C SER A 67 3.70 -6.10 5.55
N MET A 68 2.37 -6.02 5.72
CA MET A 68 1.53 -7.21 5.87
C MET A 68 1.53 -8.10 4.61
N VAL A 69 1.46 -7.50 3.42
CA VAL A 69 1.50 -8.23 2.15
C VAL A 69 2.87 -8.89 1.90
N ILE A 70 3.95 -8.22 2.31
CA ILE A 70 5.31 -8.75 2.21
C ILE A 70 5.49 -9.94 3.17
N ALA A 71 5.01 -9.84 4.41
CA ALA A 71 5.10 -10.92 5.40
C ALA A 71 4.38 -12.20 4.92
N GLU A 72 3.20 -12.07 4.34
CA GLU A 72 2.44 -13.21 3.79
C GLU A 72 3.20 -13.92 2.65
N LYS A 73 3.84 -13.13 1.77
CA LYS A 73 4.59 -13.69 0.64
C LYS A 73 5.92 -14.33 1.06
N ILE A 74 6.58 -13.86 2.12
CA ILE A 74 7.80 -14.47 2.65
C ILE A 74 7.53 -15.91 3.11
N ASN A 75 6.42 -16.14 3.83
CA ASN A 75 6.01 -17.48 4.27
C ASN A 75 5.75 -18.45 3.09
N LEU A 76 5.24 -17.94 1.97
CA LEU A 76 5.01 -18.75 0.77
C LEU A 76 6.31 -19.04 -0.02
N VAL A 77 7.26 -18.11 0.01
CA VAL A 77 8.55 -18.24 -0.69
C VAL A 77 9.52 -19.14 0.08
N GLU A 78 9.55 -19.10 1.42
CA GLU A 78 10.41 -19.98 2.22
C GLU A 78 10.10 -21.47 2.02
N ASN A 79 8.81 -21.83 1.91
CA ASN A 79 8.39 -23.20 1.63
C ASN A 79 8.70 -23.65 0.19
N SER A 80 8.95 -22.72 -0.73
CA SER A 80 9.23 -23.01 -2.15
C SER A 80 10.73 -23.00 -2.48
N CYS A 81 11.53 -22.18 -1.79
CA CYS A 81 12.95 -21.98 -2.11
C CYS A 81 13.84 -23.13 -1.55
N TRP A 82 13.57 -23.61 -0.34
CA TRP A 82 14.35 -24.72 0.23
C TRP A 82 14.03 -26.09 -0.38
N ALA A 83 12.80 -26.29 -0.88
CA ALA A 83 12.39 -27.53 -1.53
C ALA A 83 13.12 -27.81 -2.86
N ARG A 84 13.62 -26.76 -3.54
CA ARG A 84 14.45 -26.90 -4.76
C ARG A 84 15.93 -27.10 -4.46
N TYR A 85 16.43 -26.59 -3.33
CA TYR A 85 17.85 -26.74 -2.96
C TYR A 85 18.14 -28.08 -2.27
N SER A 86 17.18 -28.66 -1.52
CA SER A 86 17.41 -29.94 -0.81
C SER A 86 17.53 -31.16 -1.73
N SER A 87 17.19 -31.04 -3.02
CA SER A 87 17.29 -32.13 -4.00
C SER A 87 18.57 -32.06 -4.85
N LEU A 88 19.38 -31.01 -4.69
CA LEU A 88 20.66 -30.84 -5.41
C LEU A 88 21.88 -31.39 -4.64
N ASP A 89 21.71 -31.76 -3.37
CA ASP A 89 22.82 -32.23 -2.50
C ASP A 89 23.09 -33.75 -2.54
N LEU A 90 22.63 -34.48 -3.56
CA LEU A 90 22.92 -35.93 -3.70
C LEU A 90 23.75 -36.31 -4.95
N ALA A 91 24.47 -35.35 -5.54
CA ALA A 91 25.41 -35.63 -6.63
C ALA A 91 26.71 -34.84 -6.49
N GLY A 92 27.58 -35.20 -5.55
CA GLY A 92 28.89 -34.55 -5.46
C GLY A 92 29.67 -34.88 -4.19
N SER A 93 30.37 -36.00 -4.21
CA SER A 93 31.42 -36.38 -3.28
C SER A 93 32.44 -35.27 -2.98
N GLY A 94 32.76 -35.05 -1.70
CA GLY A 94 33.95 -34.30 -1.29
C GLY A 94 33.95 -33.92 0.19
N LYS A 95 34.40 -34.84 1.06
CA LYS A 95 34.71 -34.51 2.45
C LYS A 95 35.85 -33.47 2.46
N VAL A 96 35.57 -32.22 2.80
CA VAL A 96 36.61 -31.24 3.17
C VAL A 96 36.52 -31.01 4.67
N SER A 97 37.53 -31.51 5.36
CA SER A 97 37.82 -31.28 6.78
C SER A 97 38.31 -29.85 6.96
N ASN A 98 37.66 -29.05 7.80
CA ASN A 98 38.15 -27.72 8.17
C ASN A 98 38.82 -27.80 9.54
N ASN A 99 40.10 -28.18 9.54
CA ASN A 99 41.03 -27.87 10.62
C ASN A 99 41.76 -26.55 10.30
N SER A 100 41.50 -25.55 11.16
CA SER A 100 42.48 -24.65 11.77
C SER A 100 43.26 -23.60 10.94
N LEU A 101 43.54 -22.51 11.67
CA LEU A 101 44.55 -21.45 11.47
C LEU A 101 44.20 -20.27 10.56
N MET A 102 43.64 -19.22 11.17
CA MET A 102 44.27 -17.89 11.06
C MET A 102 44.31 -17.23 12.44
N HIS A 103 45.53 -17.10 12.95
CA HIS A 103 45.89 -16.25 14.08
C HIS A 103 45.63 -14.78 13.70
N ASN A 104 44.73 -14.11 14.41
CA ASN A 104 44.63 -12.66 14.33
C ASN A 104 45.75 -12.05 15.19
N HIS A 105 46.84 -11.65 14.54
CA HIS A 105 47.81 -10.75 15.13
C HIS A 105 47.19 -9.35 15.25
N SER A 106 46.97 -8.96 16.50
CA SER A 106 46.66 -7.60 16.93
C SER A 106 47.81 -6.66 16.55
N PHE A 107 47.51 -5.52 15.92
CA PHE A 107 48.46 -4.43 15.68
C PHE A 107 47.94 -3.15 16.39
N TYR A 108 48.75 -2.71 17.37
CA TYR A 108 48.96 -1.40 17.99
C TYR A 108 47.82 -0.63 18.71
N ASN A 109 48.03 -0.39 20.02
CA ASN A 109 48.76 0.79 20.50
C ASN A 109 49.70 0.42 21.65
#